data_AF-A0A399ZSC2-F1
#
_entry.id   AF-A0A399ZSC2-F1
#
_cell.length_a   1.000
_cell.length_b   1.000
_cell.length_c   1.000
_cell.angle_alpha   90.00
_cell.angle_beta   90.00
_cell.angle_gamma   90.00
#
_symmetry.space_group_name_H-M   'P 1'
#
loop_
_entity.id
_entity.type
_entity.pdbx_description
1 polymer ?
#
loop_
_entity_poly.entity_id
_entity_poly.type
_entity_poly.pdbx_seq_one_letter_code
_entity_poly.pdbx_strand_id
1 'polypeptide(L)'
;MTLLAESFTKETPARQMGALASTLGRIASSAEKTARVNAIIPMLDECLRFIEWTASHQTPAASKELQDISAMLKLWRDAWEHAQTDERLRRLLSVQARKWSDLALEYSGLLIQT
;
A
#
# COMPACT_ATOMS: atom_id res chain seq x y z
N MET A 1 -14.68 -13.48 7.51
CA MET A 1 -14.43 -12.51 6.42
C MET A 1 -15.34 -11.32 6.66
N THR A 2 -14.86 -10.07 6.57
CA THR A 2 -15.71 -8.87 6.74
C THR A 2 -16.47 -8.58 5.45
N LEU A 3 -17.63 -7.89 5.51
CA LEU A 3 -18.41 -7.51 4.32
C LEU A 3 -17.59 -6.72 3.28
N LEU A 4 -16.60 -5.95 3.74
CA LEU A 4 -15.69 -5.19 2.88
C LEU A 4 -14.66 -6.09 2.16
N ALA A 5 -14.22 -7.17 2.79
CA ALA A 5 -13.37 -8.16 2.13
C ALA A 5 -14.14 -8.90 1.03
N GLU A 6 -15.42 -9.19 1.26
CA GLU A 6 -16.29 -9.86 0.29
C GLU A 6 -16.62 -9.00 -0.93
N SER A 7 -16.77 -7.68 -0.78
CA SER A 7 -16.95 -6.79 -1.92
C SER A 7 -15.65 -6.61 -2.69
N PHE A 8 -14.52 -6.42 -1.98
CA PHE A 8 -13.22 -6.21 -2.61
C PHE A 8 -12.70 -7.43 -3.37
N THR A 9 -12.88 -8.64 -2.85
CA THR A 9 -12.45 -9.88 -3.52
C THR A 9 -13.23 -10.17 -4.80
N LYS A 10 -14.41 -9.55 -4.99
CA LYS A 10 -15.21 -9.63 -6.22
C LYS A 10 -14.81 -8.60 -7.29
N GLU A 11 -13.99 -7.61 -6.94
CA GLU A 11 -13.47 -6.64 -7.89
C GLU A 11 -12.46 -7.27 -8.86
N THR A 12 -12.24 -6.61 -10.01
CA THR A 12 -11.24 -7.07 -10.97
C THR A 12 -9.83 -6.96 -10.37
N PRO A 13 -8.87 -7.84 -10.74
CA PRO A 13 -7.48 -7.74 -10.27
C PRO A 13 -6.87 -6.35 -10.51
N ALA A 14 -7.20 -5.72 -11.65
CA ALA A 14 -6.82 -4.35 -11.96
C ALA A 14 -7.35 -3.34 -10.94
N ARG A 15 -8.63 -3.41 -10.58
CA ARG A 15 -9.23 -2.52 -9.56
C ARG A 15 -8.64 -2.74 -8.18
N GLN A 16 -8.39 -3.99 -7.80
CA GLN A 16 -7.77 -4.30 -6.51
C GLN A 16 -6.35 -3.71 -6.41
N MET A 17 -5.55 -3.84 -7.46
CA MET A 17 -4.22 -3.21 -7.55
C MET A 17 -4.30 -1.68 -7.58
N GLY A 18 -5.29 -1.11 -8.27
CA GLY A 18 -5.55 0.32 -8.27
C GLY A 18 -5.92 0.87 -6.88
N ALA A 19 -6.68 0.11 -6.08
CA ALA A 19 -6.99 0.47 -4.70
C ALA A 19 -5.74 0.44 -3.81
N LEU A 20 -4.89 -0.58 -3.96
CA LEU A 20 -3.58 -0.65 -3.29
C LEU A 20 -2.70 0.55 -3.65
N ALA A 21 -2.58 0.86 -4.94
CA ALA A 21 -1.84 2.02 -5.43
C ALA A 21 -2.35 3.33 -4.81
N SER A 22 -3.68 3.52 -4.81
CA SER A 22 -4.31 4.70 -4.23
C SER A 22 -4.02 4.85 -2.73
N THR A 23 -4.16 3.79 -1.93
CA THR A 23 -3.86 3.85 -0.49
C THR A 23 -2.37 4.09 -0.23
N LEU A 24 -1.46 3.47 -1.00
CA LEU A 24 -0.02 3.75 -0.92
C LEU A 24 0.31 5.21 -1.26
N GLY A 25 -0.34 5.79 -2.28
CA GLY A 25 -0.21 7.21 -2.61
C GLY A 25 -0.71 8.14 -1.49
N ARG A 26 -1.77 7.74 -0.77
CA ARG A 26 -2.28 8.45 0.41
C ARG A 26 -1.31 8.36 1.59
N ILE A 27 -0.67 7.21 1.82
CA ILE A 27 0.41 7.05 2.80
C ILE A 27 1.57 7.98 2.43
N ALA A 28 2.01 7.98 1.17
CA ALA A 28 3.11 8.81 0.72
C ALA A 28 2.89 10.31 1.04
N SER A 29 1.70 10.83 0.71
CA SER A 29 1.35 12.23 1.00
C SER A 29 1.14 12.50 2.49
N SER A 30 0.63 11.54 3.25
CA SER A 30 0.35 11.71 4.67
C SER A 30 1.62 11.61 5.52
N ALA A 31 2.57 10.75 5.16
CA ALA A 31 3.85 10.62 5.84
C ALA A 31 4.69 11.90 5.69
N GLU A 32 4.62 12.56 4.53
CA GLU A 32 5.27 13.85 4.29
C GLU A 32 4.69 14.99 5.17
N LYS A 33 3.41 14.88 5.58
CA LYS A 33 2.68 15.92 6.30
C LYS A 33 2.42 15.54 7.76
N THR A 34 3.05 16.24 8.70
CA THR A 34 2.89 16.00 10.16
C THR A 34 1.44 16.03 10.67
N ALA A 35 0.54 16.76 10.01
CA ALA A 35 -0.87 16.84 10.41
C ALA A 35 -1.69 15.55 10.22
N ARG A 36 -1.15 14.52 9.54
CA ARG A 36 -1.89 13.30 9.18
C ARG A 36 -1.28 12.00 9.71
N VAL A 37 -0.40 12.10 10.71
CA VAL A 37 0.33 10.93 11.26
C VAL A 37 -0.60 9.84 11.84
N ASN A 38 -1.74 10.23 12.41
CA ASN A 38 -2.72 9.29 12.98
C ASN A 38 -3.43 8.44 11.91
N ALA A 39 -3.43 8.88 10.65
CA ALA A 39 -4.09 8.15 9.56
C ALA A 39 -3.20 7.05 8.95
N ILE A 40 -1.91 7.01 9.29
CA ILE A 40 -0.93 6.11 8.67
C ILE A 40 -1.15 4.65 9.10
N ILE A 41 -1.33 4.36 10.39
CA ILE A 41 -1.55 2.98 10.86
C ILE A 41 -2.77 2.33 10.18
N PRO A 42 -3.97 2.96 10.16
CA PRO A 42 -5.12 2.39 9.45
C PRO A 42 -4.87 2.14 7.96
N MET A 43 -4.11 3.02 7.29
CA MET A 43 -3.76 2.86 5.88
C MET A 43 -2.75 1.72 5.66
N LEU A 44 -1.76 1.58 6.54
CA LEU A 44 -0.81 0.46 6.49
C LEU A 44 -1.55 -0.88 6.67
N ASP A 45 -2.46 -0.96 7.64
CA ASP A 45 -3.31 -2.12 7.86
C ASP A 45 -4.20 -2.42 6.65
N GLU A 46 -4.71 -1.38 5.98
CA GLU A 46 -5.49 -1.52 4.75
C GLU A 46 -4.65 -2.08 3.59
N CYS A 47 -3.44 -1.54 3.36
CA CYS A 47 -2.53 -2.07 2.35
C CYS A 47 -2.18 -3.54 2.60
N LEU A 48 -1.93 -3.93 3.86
CA LEU A 48 -1.64 -5.31 4.22
C LEU A 48 -2.78 -6.26 3.84
N ARG A 49 -4.02 -5.88 4.12
CA ARG A 49 -5.21 -6.65 3.72
C ARG A 49 -5.37 -6.72 2.21
N PHE A 50 -5.19 -5.61 1.50
CA PHE A 50 -5.26 -5.61 0.04
C PHE A 50 -4.22 -6.54 -0.57
N ILE A 51 -2.99 -6.54 -0.07
CA ILE A 51 -1.95 -7.46 -0.53
C ILE A 51 -2.34 -8.91 -0.25
N GLU A 52 -2.81 -9.22 0.96
CA GLU A 52 -3.26 -10.56 1.34
C GLU A 52 -4.33 -11.10 0.37
N TRP A 53 -5.30 -10.27 -0.02
CA TRP A 53 -6.40 -10.67 -0.91
C TRP A 53 -6.02 -10.70 -2.38
N THR A 54 -4.96 -10.00 -2.78
CA THR A 54 -4.57 -9.86 -4.20
C THR A 54 -3.44 -10.79 -4.62
N ALA A 55 -2.49 -11.08 -3.72
CA ALA A 55 -1.24 -11.73 -4.09
C ALA A 55 -1.41 -13.11 -4.74
N SER A 56 -2.45 -13.86 -4.37
CA SER A 56 -2.75 -15.18 -4.95
C SER A 56 -3.30 -15.12 -6.38
N HIS A 57 -3.78 -13.96 -6.83
CA HIS A 57 -4.39 -13.76 -8.14
C HIS A 57 -3.42 -13.13 -9.17
N GLN A 58 -2.18 -12.87 -8.76
CA GLN A 58 -1.16 -12.22 -9.57
C GLN A 58 -0.19 -13.22 -10.19
N THR A 59 0.60 -12.78 -11.17
CA THR A 59 1.72 -13.57 -11.68
C THR A 59 2.74 -13.88 -10.57
N PRO A 60 3.55 -14.96 -10.66
CA PRO A 60 4.52 -15.28 -9.62
C PRO A 60 5.50 -14.14 -9.30
N ALA A 61 5.90 -13.37 -10.32
CA ALA A 61 6.78 -12.22 -10.15
C ALA A 61 6.09 -11.09 -9.37
N ALA A 62 4.87 -10.70 -9.76
CA ALA A 62 4.11 -9.68 -9.05
C ALA A 62 3.72 -10.12 -7.63
N SER A 63 3.39 -11.40 -7.43
CA SER A 63 3.09 -11.97 -6.11
C SER A 63 4.28 -11.88 -5.16
N LYS A 64 5.50 -12.21 -5.63
CA LYS A 64 6.74 -12.05 -4.84
C LYS A 64 6.98 -10.59 -4.46
N GLU A 65 6.84 -9.67 -5.42
CA GLU A 65 7.03 -8.24 -5.15
C GLU A 65 6.04 -7.73 -4.11
N LEU A 66 4.77 -8.15 -4.18
CA LEU A 66 3.75 -7.82 -3.19
C LEU A 66 4.08 -8.38 -1.79
N GLN A 67 4.67 -9.58 -1.70
CA GLN A 67 5.11 -10.15 -0.43
C GLN A 67 6.26 -9.35 0.19
N ASP A 68 7.23 -8.92 -0.62
CA ASP A 68 8.35 -8.07 -0.17
C ASP A 68 7.83 -6.70 0.32
N ILE A 69 6.86 -6.11 -0.39
CA ILE A 69 6.18 -4.89 0.06
C ILE A 69 5.43 -5.13 1.37
N SER A 70 4.68 -6.24 1.49
CA SER A 70 3.96 -6.59 2.71
C SER A 70 4.88 -6.70 3.92
N ALA A 71 6.07 -7.29 3.76
CA ALA A 71 7.06 -7.38 4.82
C ALA A 71 7.53 -5.99 5.28
N MET A 72 7.84 -5.10 4.33
CA MET A 72 8.23 -3.72 4.65
C MET A 72 7.11 -2.90 5.30
N LEU A 73 5.86 -3.07 4.85
CA LEU A 73 4.70 -2.40 5.44
C LEU A 73 4.46 -2.84 6.90
N LYS A 74 4.69 -4.13 7.23
CA LYS A 74 4.63 -4.62 8.61
C LYS A 74 5.69 -3.96 9.49
N LEU A 75 6.93 -3.87 8.99
CA LEU A 75 8.00 -3.17 9.71
C LEU A 75 7.66 -1.69 9.95
N TRP A 76 7.12 -1.01 8.94
CA TRP A 76 6.67 0.37 9.09
C TRP A 76 5.54 0.51 10.10
N ARG A 77 4.55 -0.38 10.04
CA ARG A 77 3.42 -0.39 10.97
C ARG A 77 3.90 -0.52 12.41
N ASP A 78 4.78 -1.48 12.68
CA ASP A 78 5.27 -1.75 14.03
C ASP A 78 6.19 -0.65 14.55
N ALA A 79 6.95 0.01 13.66
CA ALA A 79 7.86 1.11 14.01
C ALA A 79 7.22 2.51 13.98
N TRP A 80 5.98 2.64 13.49
CA TRP A 80 5.42 3.96 13.15
C TRP A 80 5.29 4.88 14.35
N GLU A 81 4.91 4.37 15.51
CA GLU A 81 4.73 5.19 16.72
C GLU A 81 6.00 5.96 17.08
N HIS A 82 7.17 5.36 16.84
CA HIS A 82 8.46 6.01 17.00
C HIS A 82 8.82 6.87 15.77
N ALA A 83 8.68 6.29 14.57
CA ALA A 83 9.08 6.92 13.31
C ALA A 83 8.31 8.21 12.98
N GLN A 84 7.06 8.33 13.43
CA GLN A 84 6.22 9.51 13.16
C GLN A 84 6.80 10.80 13.74
N THR A 85 7.71 10.73 14.72
CA THR A 85 8.35 11.91 15.31
C THR A 85 9.64 12.33 14.57
N ASP A 86 10.30 11.42 13.84
CA ASP A 86 11.51 11.71 13.06
C ASP A 86 11.16 12.07 11.60
N GLU A 87 11.49 13.30 11.17
CA GLU A 87 11.24 13.76 9.81
C GLU A 87 11.90 12.90 8.73
N ARG A 88 13.10 12.39 9.00
CA ARG A 88 13.85 11.57 8.04
C ARG A 88 13.14 10.25 7.82
N LEU A 89 12.63 9.63 8.88
CA LEU A 89 11.87 8.38 8.79
C LEU A 89 10.52 8.59 8.10
N ARG A 90 9.82 9.68 8.44
CA ARG A 90 8.59 10.09 7.72
C ARG A 90 8.83 10.27 6.22
N ARG A 91 9.90 10.98 5.85
CA ARG A 91 10.28 11.19 4.43
C ARG A 91 10.68 9.88 3.75
N LEU A 92 11.38 8.99 4.45
CA LEU A 92 11.73 7.67 3.93
C LEU A 92 10.47 6.85 3.61
N LEU A 93 9.51 6.77 4.54
CA LEU A 93 8.22 6.11 4.29
C LEU A 93 7.50 6.76 3.10
N SER A 94 7.51 8.10 3.01
CA SER A 94 6.88 8.82 1.91
C SER A 94 7.42 8.39 0.55
N VAL A 95 8.76 8.36 0.39
CA VAL A 95 9.43 7.94 -0.84
C VAL A 95 9.17 6.47 -1.17
N GLN A 96 9.25 5.59 -0.18
CA GLN A 96 9.00 4.16 -0.39
C GLN A 96 7.55 3.89 -0.78
N ALA A 97 6.59 4.51 -0.09
CA ALA A 97 5.17 4.38 -0.40
C ALA A 97 4.82 4.94 -1.79
N ARG A 98 5.49 6.01 -2.23
CA ARG A 98 5.36 6.51 -3.61
C ARG A 98 5.82 5.46 -4.61
N LYS A 99 7.01 4.89 -4.42
CA LYS A 99 7.56 3.85 -5.30
C LYS A 99 6.62 2.64 -5.40
N TRP A 100 6.09 2.19 -4.26
CA TRP A 100 5.15 1.06 -4.24
C TRP A 100 3.81 1.41 -4.88
N SER A 101 3.33 2.65 -4.73
CA SER A 101 2.13 3.14 -5.41
C SER A 101 2.28 3.06 -6.92
N ASP A 102 3.41 3.55 -7.45
CA ASP A 102 3.66 3.57 -8.89
C ASP A 102 3.75 2.14 -9.46
N LEU A 103 4.43 1.25 -8.74
CA LEU A 103 4.54 -0.16 -9.09
C LEU A 103 3.20 -0.91 -9.03
N ALA A 104 2.37 -0.67 -8.02
CA ALA A 104 1.04 -1.25 -7.94
C ALA A 104 0.13 -0.74 -9.08
N LEU A 105 0.29 0.53 -9.47
CA LEU A 105 -0.43 1.10 -10.60
C LEU A 105 0.03 0.50 -11.93
N GLU A 106 1.33 0.24 -12.10
CA GLU A 106 1.86 -0.47 -13.27
C GLU A 106 1.26 -1.88 -13.39
N TYR A 107 1.30 -2.67 -12.31
CA TYR A 107 0.70 -4.01 -12.28
C TYR A 107 -0.82 -4.02 -12.42
N SER A 108 -1.50 -2.91 -12.13
CA SER A 108 -2.94 -2.82 -12.35
C SER A 108 -3.31 -2.81 -13.84
N GLY A 109 -2.37 -2.43 -14.74
CA GLY A 109 -2.66 -2.22 -16.15
C GLY A 109 -3.58 -1.01 -16.42
N LEU A 110 -3.86 -0.17 -15.43
CA LEU A 110 -4.72 1.01 -15.55
C LEU A 110 -4.00 2.25 -16.11
N LEU A 111 -2.68 2.19 -16.29
CA LEU A 111 -1.93 3.23 -17.00
C LEU A 111 -2.36 3.19 -18.47
N ILE A 112 -3.15 4.18 -18.88
CA ILE A 112 -3.47 4.41 -20.28
C ILE A 112 -2.14 4.73 -20.98
N GLN A 113 -1.70 3.88 -21.89
CA GLN A 113 -0.65 4.23 -22.84
C GLN A 113 -1.24 5.27 -23.80
N THR A 114 -0.95 6.55 -23.57
CA THR A 114 -1.16 7.62 -24.55
C THR A 114 -0.02 7.67 -25.54
#